data_AF-A0A941EJS9-F1
#
_entry.id   AF-A0A941EJS9-F1
#
_cell.length_a   1.000
_cell.length_b   1.000
_cell.length_c   1.000
_cell.angle_alpha   90.00
_cell.angle_beta   90.00
_cell.angle_gamma   90.00
#
_symmetry.space_group_name_H-M   'P 1'
#
loop_
_entity.id
_entity.type
_entity.pdbx_description
1 polymer ?
#
loop_
_entity_poly.entity_id
_entity_poly.type
_entity_poly.pdbx_seq_one_letter_code
_entity_poly.pdbx_strand_id
1 'polypeptide(L)'
;MAALDLLGRRWTLRILWELRLGPLGPRELRSRCDSMSPSVLYQRLKDLRQAGLVGQDESERYRLTPLGLALGEAIEPLNRWSATWAAEWDGERDAGRRRGE
;
A
#
# COMPACT_ATOMS: atom_id res chain seq x y z
N MET A 1 2.31 1.97 -18.02
CA MET A 1 1.01 2.52 -17.54
C MET A 1 1.32 3.25 -16.25
N ALA A 2 1.47 4.59 -16.28
CA ALA A 2 2.20 5.33 -15.24
C ALA A 2 1.70 5.09 -13.80
N ALA A 3 0.39 4.91 -13.59
CA ALA A 3 -0.18 4.59 -12.29
C ALA A 3 0.27 3.22 -11.75
N LEU A 4 0.18 2.16 -12.58
CA LEU A 4 0.63 0.82 -12.19
C LEU A 4 2.14 0.76 -11.96
N ASP A 5 2.92 1.53 -12.73
CA ASP A 5 4.37 1.65 -12.58
C ASP A 5 4.75 2.30 -11.22
N LEU A 6 3.93 3.22 -10.72
CA LEU A 6 4.09 3.81 -9.39
C LEU A 6 3.67 2.84 -8.27
N LEU A 7 2.51 2.20 -8.44
CA LEU A 7 1.91 1.29 -7.45
C LEU A 7 2.68 -0.01 -7.29
N GLY A 8 3.30 -0.51 -8.35
CA GLY A 8 4.16 -1.70 -8.32
C GLY A 8 5.50 -1.49 -7.59
N ARG A 9 5.87 -0.24 -7.26
CA ARG A 9 7.09 0.01 -6.50
C ARG A 9 6.94 -0.51 -5.08
N ARG A 10 8.00 -1.16 -4.59
CA ARG A 10 8.04 -1.67 -3.22
C ARG A 10 7.64 -0.59 -2.23
N TRP A 11 6.69 -0.93 -1.36
CA TRP A 11 6.10 -0.13 -0.29
C TRP A 11 5.10 0.96 -0.66
N THR A 12 4.91 1.30 -1.93
CA THR A 12 3.95 2.36 -2.31
C THR A 12 2.54 2.03 -1.81
N LEU A 13 2.06 0.83 -2.13
CA LEU A 13 0.74 0.37 -1.67
C LEU A 13 0.65 0.27 -0.14
N ARG A 14 1.73 -0.14 0.53
CA ARG A 14 1.77 -0.19 2.01
C ARG A 14 1.59 1.19 2.62
N ILE A 15 2.28 2.21 2.10
CA ILE A 15 2.14 3.59 2.57
C ILE A 15 0.71 4.11 2.37
N LEU A 16 0.14 3.89 1.18
CA LEU A 16 -1.24 4.29 0.89
C LEU A 16 -2.23 3.59 1.83
N TRP A 17 -2.02 2.30 2.09
CA TRP A 17 -2.85 1.51 3.00
C TRP A 17 -2.81 2.02 4.44
N GLU A 18 -1.64 2.41 4.95
CA GLU A 18 -1.53 2.92 6.32
C GLU A 18 -2.15 4.31 6.47
N LEU A 19 -2.01 5.17 5.45
CA LEU A 19 -2.57 6.52 5.46
C LEU A 19 -4.10 6.56 5.26
N ARG A 20 -4.73 5.44 4.86
CA ARG A 20 -6.19 5.37 4.69
C ARG A 20 -6.96 5.57 6.00
N LEU A 21 -6.32 5.28 7.14
CA LEU A 21 -6.92 5.40 8.47
C LEU A 21 -6.81 6.82 9.04
N GLY A 22 -6.07 7.71 8.38
CA GLY A 22 -5.89 9.10 8.79
C GLY A 22 -4.43 9.56 8.69
N PRO A 23 -4.16 10.82 9.10
CA PRO A 23 -2.82 11.37 9.05
C PRO A 23 -1.86 10.61 9.96
N LEU A 24 -0.61 10.41 9.52
CA LEU A 24 0.45 9.74 10.30
C LEU A 24 1.74 10.56 10.28
N GLY A 25 2.43 10.60 11.43
CA GLY A 25 3.77 11.17 11.50
C GLY A 25 4.80 10.27 10.81
N PRO A 26 5.99 10.79 10.41
CA PRO A 26 7.01 10.01 9.71
C PRO A 26 7.48 8.78 10.51
N ARG A 27 7.64 8.91 11.83
CA ARG A 27 8.09 7.82 12.72
C ARG A 27 7.04 6.70 12.83
N GLU A 28 5.77 7.10 12.97
CA GLU A 28 4.64 6.18 13.07
C GLU A 28 4.41 5.45 11.74
N LEU A 29 4.45 6.18 10.62
CA LEU A 29 4.32 5.56 9.30
C LEU A 29 5.45 4.55 9.05
N ARG A 30 6.67 4.86 9.48
CA ARG A 30 7.81 3.93 9.37
C ARG A 30 7.62 2.67 10.20
N SER A 31 7.14 2.78 11.44
CA SER A 31 6.95 1.61 12.31
C SER A 31 5.87 0.67 11.76
N ARG A 32 4.87 1.21 11.06
CA ARG A 32 3.83 0.42 10.38
C ARG A 32 4.26 -0.17 9.03
N CYS A 33 5.40 0.27 8.49
CA CYS A 33 5.97 -0.23 7.23
C CYS A 33 7.18 -1.15 7.46
N ASP A 34 7.07 -2.12 8.39
CA ASP A 34 8.04 -3.20 8.63
C ASP A 34 9.51 -2.74 8.70
N SER A 35 9.76 -1.62 9.40
CA SER A 35 11.11 -1.07 9.59
C SER A 35 11.85 -0.70 8.29
N MET A 36 11.12 -0.28 7.26
CA MET A 36 11.70 0.35 6.07
C MET A 36 12.71 1.44 6.44
N SER A 37 13.81 1.52 5.68
CA SER A 37 14.81 2.58 5.88
C SER A 37 14.19 3.97 5.72
N PRO A 38 14.64 4.97 6.51
CA PRO A 38 14.12 6.33 6.42
C PRO A 38 14.27 6.94 5.02
N SER A 39 15.40 6.68 4.35
CA SER A 39 15.66 7.19 3.00
C SER A 39 14.66 6.68 1.98
N VAL A 40 14.31 5.39 2.04
CA VAL A 40 13.29 4.80 1.16
C VAL A 40 11.91 5.38 1.47
N LEU A 41 11.58 5.60 2.74
CA LEU A 41 10.30 6.20 3.13
C LEU A 41 10.15 7.60 2.54
N TYR A 42 11.15 8.46 2.74
CA TYR A 42 11.11 9.82 2.22
C TYR A 42 11.09 9.86 0.69
N GLN A 43 11.83 8.98 0.01
CA GLN A 43 11.76 8.89 -1.45
C GLN A 43 10.36 8.48 -1.92
N ARG A 44 9.72 7.50 -1.27
CA ARG A 44 8.36 7.07 -1.63
C ARG A 44 7.32 8.14 -1.35
N LEU A 45 7.43 8.84 -0.22
CA LEU A 45 6.56 9.96 0.10
C LEU A 45 6.73 11.11 -0.90
N LYS A 46 7.97 11.39 -1.33
CA LYS A 46 8.24 12.36 -2.40
C LYS A 46 7.56 11.95 -3.70
N ASP A 47 7.73 10.70 -4.15
CA ASP A 47 7.10 10.19 -5.36
C ASP A 47 5.56 10.31 -5.29
N LEU A 48 4.96 9.90 -4.16
CA LEU A 48 3.52 9.95 -3.92
C LEU A 48 2.96 11.38 -3.84
N ARG A 49 3.74 12.33 -3.28
CA ARG A 49 3.40 13.75 -3.25
C ARG A 49 3.47 14.37 -4.64
N GLN A 50 4.50 14.04 -5.43
CA GLN A 50 4.62 14.49 -6.82
C GLN A 50 3.47 13.96 -7.68
N ALA A 51 2.98 12.74 -7.39
CA ALA A 51 1.79 12.17 -8.02
C ALA A 51 0.46 12.76 -7.48
N GLY A 52 0.50 13.66 -6.49
CA GLY A 52 -0.70 14.27 -5.90
C GLY A 52 -1.54 13.33 -5.04
N LEU A 53 -1.04 12.15 -4.68
CA LEU A 53 -1.76 11.15 -3.88
C LEU A 53 -1.63 11.37 -2.36
N VAL A 54 -0.49 11.93 -1.94
CA VAL A 54 -0.18 12.21 -0.54
C VAL A 54 0.11 13.69 -0.36
N GLY A 55 -0.36 14.26 0.75
CA GLY A 55 -0.04 15.61 1.21
C GLY A 55 0.50 15.61 2.64
N GLN A 56 0.65 16.81 3.20
CA GLN A 56 0.87 17.02 4.64
C GLN A 56 -0.23 17.92 5.20
N ASP A 57 -0.58 17.70 6.46
CA ASP A 57 -1.41 18.63 7.23
C ASP A 57 -0.58 19.74 7.89
N GLU A 58 -1.24 20.62 8.64
CA GLU A 58 -0.61 21.74 9.36
C GLU A 58 0.40 21.28 10.44
N SER A 59 0.29 20.02 10.90
CA SER A 59 1.21 19.41 11.87
C SER A 59 2.32 18.59 11.19
N GLU A 60 2.54 18.80 9.88
CA GLU A 60 3.50 18.08 9.04
C GLU A 60 3.29 16.56 8.96
N ARG A 61 2.11 16.06 9.35
CA ARG A 61 1.77 14.63 9.25
C ARG A 61 1.30 14.33 7.83
N TYR A 62 1.70 13.16 7.32
CA TYR A 62 1.32 12.73 5.99
C TYR A 62 -0.13 12.26 5.97
N ARG A 63 -0.87 12.59 4.92
CA ARG A 63 -2.25 12.16 4.71
C ARG A 63 -2.54 11.90 3.24
N LEU A 64 -3.55 11.08 2.95
CA LEU A 64 -4.09 10.98 1.60
C LEU A 64 -4.76 12.30 1.19
N THR A 65 -4.55 12.69 -0.06
CA THR A 65 -5.32 13.75 -0.71
C THR A 65 -6.69 13.20 -1.14
N PRO A 66 -7.63 14.04 -1.62
CA PRO A 66 -8.85 13.54 -2.25
C PRO A 66 -8.59 12.55 -3.39
N LEU A 67 -7.55 12.79 -4.19
CA LEU A 67 -7.13 11.87 -5.25
C LEU A 67 -6.60 10.54 -4.69
N GLY A 68 -5.80 10.60 -3.61
CA GLY A 68 -5.30 9.41 -2.93
C GLY A 68 -6.41 8.56 -2.30
N LEU A 69 -7.46 9.19 -1.76
CA LEU A 69 -8.64 8.49 -1.24
C LEU A 69 -9.43 7.81 -2.37
N ALA A 70 -9.68 8.51 -3.47
CA ALA A 70 -10.36 7.96 -4.65
C ALA A 70 -9.60 6.76 -5.25
N LEU A 71 -8.26 6.79 -5.22
CA LEU A 71 -7.44 5.66 -5.62
C LEU A 71 -7.64 4.45 -4.69
N GLY A 72 -7.77 4.67 -3.39
CA GLY A 72 -8.09 3.61 -2.42
C GLY A 72 -9.41 2.91 -2.76
N GLU A 73 -10.45 3.69 -3.07
CA GLU A 73 -11.76 3.17 -3.50
C GLU A 73 -11.66 2.38 -4.80
N ALA A 74 -10.85 2.85 -5.76
CA ALA A 74 -10.64 2.16 -7.04
C ALA A 74 -9.90 0.82 -6.90
N ILE A 75 -9.03 0.68 -5.88
CA ILE A 75 -8.28 -0.56 -5.61
C ILE A 75 -9.09 -1.54 -4.75
N GLU A 76 -10.11 -1.08 -4.02
CA GLU A 76 -10.89 -1.94 -3.12
C GLU A 76 -11.51 -3.19 -3.78
N PRO A 77 -12.02 -3.16 -5.03
CA PRO A 77 -12.43 -4.38 -5.73
C PRO A 77 -11.30 -5.41 -5.90
N LEU A 78 -10.07 -4.95 -6.13
CA LEU A 78 -8.89 -5.81 -6.23
C LEU A 78 -8.56 -6.43 -4.87
N ASN A 79 -8.67 -5.66 -3.77
CA ASN A 79 -8.50 -6.21 -2.42
C ASN A 79 -9.52 -7.32 -2.14
N ARG A 80 -10.79 -7.11 -2.47
CA ARG A 80 -11.83 -8.14 -2.31
C ARG A 80 -11.53 -9.39 -3.13
N TRP A 81 -11.14 -9.22 -4.39
CA TRP A 81 -10.75 -10.34 -5.25
C TRP A 81 -9.55 -11.11 -4.68
N SER A 82 -8.59 -10.43 -4.05
CA SER A 82 -7.39 -11.07 -3.51
C SER A 82 -7.69 -12.13 -2.44
N ALA A 83 -8.78 -11.97 -1.67
CA ALA A 83 -9.22 -12.97 -0.70
C ALA A 83 -9.74 -14.24 -1.39
N THR A 84 -10.53 -14.10 -2.46
CA THR A 84 -10.95 -15.24 -3.28
C THR A 84 -9.75 -15.92 -3.92
N TRP A 85 -8.85 -15.15 -4.52
CA TRP A 85 -7.63 -15.69 -5.15
C TRP A 85 -6.75 -16.46 -4.15
N ALA A 86 -6.55 -15.93 -2.94
CA ALA A 86 -5.77 -16.59 -1.92
C ALA A 86 -6.39 -17.93 -1.49
N ALA A 87 -7.72 -17.99 -1.33
CA ALA A 87 -8.42 -19.21 -0.98
C ALA A 87 -8.28 -20.31 -2.05
N GLU A 88 -8.42 -19.95 -3.33
CA GLU A 88 -8.24 -20.89 -4.45
C GLU A 88 -6.79 -21.39 -4.52
N TRP A 89 -5.82 -20.48 -4.38
CA TRP A 89 -4.40 -20.80 -4.51
C TRP A 89 -3.88 -21.63 -3.31
N ASP A 90 -4.37 -21.39 -2.10
CA ASP A 90 -4.02 -22.23 -0.94
C ASP A 90 -4.62 -23.63 -1.05
N GLY A 91 -5.81 -23.77 -1.65
CA GLY A 91 -6.40 -25.06 -1.99
C GLY A 91 -5.54 -25.89 -2.97
N GLU A 92 -4.93 -25.24 -3.96
CA GLU A 92 -3.99 -25.89 -4.89
C GLU A 92 -2.69 -26.34 -4.19
N ARG A 93 -2.15 -25.54 -3.26
CA ARG A 93 -0.95 -25.90 -2.48
C ARG A 93 -1.18 -27.11 -1.59
N ASP A 94 -2.33 -27.17 -0.91
CA ASP A 94 -2.70 -28.33 -0.09
C ASP A 94 -3.02 -29.58 -0.91
N ALA A 95 -3.59 -29.43 -2.11
CA ALA A 95 -3.83 -30.54 -3.04
C ALA A 95 -2.53 -31.07 -3.67
N GLY A 96 -1.51 -30.21 -3.84
CA GLY A 96 -0.17 -30.61 -4.25
C GLY A 96 0.57 -31.40 -3.16
N ARG A 97 0.42 -30.99 -1.89
CA ARG A 97 1.06 -31.67 -0.74
C ARG A 97 0.50 -33.08 -0.50
N ARG A 98 -0.82 -33.27 -0.61
CA ARG A 98 -1.50 -34.58 -0.42
C ARG A 98 -1.27 -35.60 -1.54
N ARG A 99 -0.75 -35.18 -2.70
CA ARG A 99 -0.41 -36.08 -3.82
C ARG A 99 1.07 -36.50 -3.84
N GLY A 100 1.90 -35.88 -3.01
CA GLY A 100 3.33 -36.19 -2.88
C GLY A 100 3.70 -37.05 -1.66
N GLU A 101 2.70 -37.45 -0.86
CA GLU A 101 2.78 -38.47 0.20
C GLU A 101 2.20 -39.80 -0.30
#